data_AF-A0A0D7NCA7-F1
#
_entry.id   AF-A0A0D7NCA7-F1
#
_cell.length_a   1.000
_cell.length_b   1.000
_cell.length_c   1.000
_cell.angle_alpha   90.00
_cell.angle_beta   90.00
_cell.angle_gamma   90.00
#
_symmetry.space_group_name_H-M   'P 1'
#
loop_
_entity.id
_entity.type
_entity.pdbx_description
1 polymer ?
#
loop_
_entity_poly.entity_id
_entity_poly.type
_entity_poly.pdbx_seq_one_letter_code
_entity_poly.pdbx_strand_id
1 'polypeptide(L)' 'MRKVAILGAAALALSGCWSDTEVTGSTNTCAANLYRQYNPKVMDQCVNACIKCDHGNVTTCTTSCTLKGAR' A
#
# COMPACT_ATOMS: atom_id res chain seq x y z
N MET A 1 -35.34 24.20 9.45
CA MET A 1 -34.66 22.88 9.36
C MET A 1 -33.92 22.69 8.02
N ARG A 2 -33.09 23.65 7.59
CA ARG A 2 -32.28 23.56 6.35
C ARG A 2 -30.76 23.72 6.57
N LYS A 3 -30.35 24.17 7.76
CA LYS A 3 -28.93 24.46 8.07
C LYS A 3 -28.17 23.28 8.68
N VAL A 4 -28.87 22.26 9.18
CA VAL A 4 -28.26 21.07 9.79
C VAL A 4 -27.79 20.07 8.72
N ALA A 5 -28.32 20.15 7.51
CA ALA A 5 -27.98 19.26 6.40
C ALA A 5 -26.61 19.58 5.75
N ILE A 6 -26.04 20.75 6.01
CA ILE A 6 -24.81 21.22 5.34
C ILE A 6 -23.54 20.75 6.06
N LEU A 7 -23.64 20.38 7.34
CA LEU A 7 -22.49 19.93 8.15
C LEU A 7 -22.21 18.42 8.07
N GLY A 8 -23.02 17.64 7.35
CA GLY A 8 -22.85 16.19 7.20
C GLY A 8 -22.00 15.76 6.00
N ALA A 9 -21.73 16.66 5.04
CA ALA A 9 -21.12 16.30 3.76
C ALA A 9 -19.57 16.27 3.77
N ALA A 10 -18.91 16.68 4.87
CA ALA A 10 -17.45 16.68 4.97
C ALA A 10 -16.86 15.34 5.45
N ALA A 11 -17.68 14.30 5.59
CA ALA A 11 -17.29 13.03 6.22
C ALA A 11 -16.70 11.97 5.28
N LEU A 12 -16.53 12.22 3.97
CA LEU A 12 -16.23 11.14 3.01
C LEU A 12 -14.97 11.32 2.16
N ALA A 13 -14.19 12.39 2.32
CA ALA A 13 -13.01 12.65 1.49
C ALA A 13 -11.68 12.11 2.05
N LEU A 14 -11.69 11.36 3.15
CA LEU A 14 -10.49 10.74 3.73
C LEU A 14 -10.42 9.22 3.53
N SER A 15 -11.26 8.63 2.67
CA SER A 15 -11.06 7.26 2.18
C SER A 15 -9.93 7.20 1.14
N GLY A 16 -8.83 7.91 1.37
CA GLY A 16 -7.51 7.59 0.84
C GLY A 16 -6.74 6.67 1.77
N CYS A 17 -7.43 6.07 2.75
CA CYS A 17 -6.92 4.98 3.57
C CYS A 17 -6.67 3.78 2.63
N TRP A 18 -5.51 3.78 1.98
CA TRP A 18 -4.92 2.57 1.43
C TRP A 18 -4.46 1.75 2.63
N SER A 19 -5.44 1.24 3.38
CA SER A 19 -5.26 0.02 4.13
C SER A 19 -5.08 -1.04 3.06
N ASP A 20 -3.84 -1.21 2.61
CA ASP A 20 -3.44 -2.44 1.98
C ASP A 20 -3.60 -3.41 3.12
N THR A 21 -4.81 -4.00 3.17
CA THR A 21 -5.19 -4.94 4.17
C THR A 21 -4.17 -6.00 3.94
N GLU A 22 -3.22 -6.04 4.86
CA GLU A 22 -2.06 -6.88 4.91
C GLU A 22 -2.49 -8.34 4.72
N VAL A 23 -2.78 -8.71 3.46
CA VAL A 23 -2.75 -10.08 2.98
C VAL A 23 -1.27 -10.41 2.85
N THR A 24 -0.54 -10.25 3.96
CA THR A 24 0.88 -10.55 4.10
C THR A 24 1.15 -12.00 3.71
N GLY A 25 0.13 -12.87 3.70
CA GLY A 25 0.19 -14.22 3.14
C GLY A 25 0.28 -14.28 1.60
N SER A 26 -0.44 -13.42 0.87
CA SER A 26 -0.47 -13.43 -0.61
C SER A 26 0.77 -12.73 -1.18
N THR A 27 1.09 -11.54 -0.67
CA THR A 27 2.26 -10.77 -1.12
C THR A 27 3.56 -11.52 -0.82
N ASN A 28 3.67 -12.24 0.31
CA ASN A 28 4.86 -13.04 0.61
C ASN A 28 5.04 -14.22 -0.37
N THR A 29 3.94 -14.88 -0.77
CA THR A 29 3.99 -15.98 -1.75
C THR A 29 4.36 -15.46 -3.14
N CYS A 30 3.76 -14.35 -3.58
CA CYS A 30 4.12 -13.71 -4.84
C CYS A 30 5.58 -13.22 -4.84
N ALA A 31 6.01 -12.55 -3.77
CA ALA A 31 7.38 -12.06 -3.62
C ALA A 31 8.41 -13.20 -3.61
N ALA A 32 8.09 -14.37 -3.02
CA ALA A 32 8.91 -15.57 -3.07
C ALA A 32 9.06 -16.14 -4.50
N ASN A 33 8.09 -15.92 -5.38
CA ASN A 33 8.21 -16.28 -6.81
C ASN A 33 9.07 -15.28 -7.59
N LEU A 34 9.12 -14.01 -7.16
CA LEU A 34 9.94 -12.96 -7.78
C LEU A 34 11.40 -13.02 -7.33
N TYR A 35 11.63 -13.37 -6.07
CA TYR A 35 12.94 -13.38 -5.43
C TYR A 35 13.11 -14.64 -4.59
N ARG A 36 14.19 -15.40 -4.83
CA ARG A 36 14.55 -16.56 -3.98
C ARG A 36 14.74 -16.17 -2.50
N GLN A 37 15.25 -14.96 -2.26
CA GLN A 37 15.43 -14.38 -0.94
C GLN A 37 14.85 -12.97 -0.94
N TYR A 38 13.53 -12.86 -0.88
CA TYR A 38 12.86 -11.58 -0.77
C TYR A 38 13.25 -10.88 0.53
N ASN A 39 13.72 -9.64 0.42
CA ASN A 39 14.01 -8.77 1.54
C ASN A 39 13.21 -7.46 1.41
N PRO A 40 12.13 -7.27 2.19
CA PRO A 40 11.33 -6.04 2.14
C PRO A 40 12.09 -4.79 2.62
N LYS A 41 13.33 -4.93 3.12
CA LYS A 41 14.21 -3.80 3.50
C LYS A 41 15.07 -3.29 2.35
N VAL A 42 15.12 -4.00 1.23
CA VAL A 42 15.80 -3.52 0.01
C VAL A 42 14.77 -2.78 -0.84
N MET A 43 14.97 -1.49 -1.08
CA MET A 43 13.95 -0.64 -1.74
C MET A 43 13.50 -1.22 -3.09
N ASP A 44 14.44 -1.63 -3.94
CA ASP A 44 14.12 -2.18 -5.25
C ASP A 44 13.29 -3.46 -5.18
N GLN A 45 13.59 -4.36 -4.22
CA GLN A 45 12.84 -5.60 -4.06
C GLN A 45 11.44 -5.33 -3.57
N CYS A 46 11.30 -4.45 -2.58
CA CYS A 46 10.01 -4.08 -2.02
C CYS A 46 9.12 -3.39 -3.07
N VAL A 47 9.66 -2.42 -3.82
CA VAL A 47 8.91 -1.68 -4.84
C VAL A 47 8.48 -2.60 -5.98
N ASN A 48 9.38 -3.45 -6.47
CA ASN A 48 9.04 -4.41 -7.54
C ASN A 48 8.00 -5.43 -7.08
N ALA A 49 8.11 -5.94 -5.85
CA ALA A 49 7.10 -6.83 -5.28
C ALA A 49 5.74 -6.12 -5.16
N CYS A 50 5.71 -4.89 -4.64
CA CYS A 50 4.48 -4.10 -4.55
C CYS A 50 3.82 -3.86 -5.92
N ILE A 51 4.60 -3.56 -6.96
CA ILE A 51 4.07 -3.37 -8.32
C ILE A 51 3.52 -4.67 -8.91
N LYS A 52 4.23 -5.79 -8.72
CA LYS A 52 3.88 -7.07 -9.35
C LYS A 52 2.84 -7.88 -8.58
N CYS A 53 2.83 -7.78 -7.25
CA CYS A 53 2.00 -8.58 -6.37
C CYS A 53 0.77 -7.82 -5.90
N ASP A 54 0.93 -6.53 -5.60
CA ASP A 54 -0.13 -5.69 -5.02
C ASP A 54 -0.69 -4.70 -6.07
N HIS A 55 -0.19 -4.75 -7.32
CA HIS A 55 -0.59 -3.91 -8.44
C HIS A 55 -0.51 -2.39 -8.15
N GLY A 56 0.40 -2.00 -7.24
CA GLY A 56 0.66 -0.60 -6.93
C GLY A 56 1.43 0.11 -8.06
N ASN A 57 1.49 1.44 -7.97
CA ASN A 57 2.37 2.25 -8.81
C ASN A 57 3.66 2.61 -8.06
N VAL A 58 4.67 3.11 -8.78
CA VAL A 58 5.99 3.45 -8.21
C VAL A 58 5.85 4.42 -7.02
N THR A 59 5.04 5.47 -7.13
CA THR A 59 4.89 6.49 -6.07
C THR A 59 4.33 5.90 -4.78
N THR A 60 3.24 5.13 -4.87
CA THR A 60 2.65 4.48 -3.70
C THR A 60 3.59 3.42 -3.16
N CYS A 61 4.17 2.58 -4.03
CA CYS A 61 5.06 1.50 -3.62
C CYS A 61 6.31 2.03 -2.92
N THR A 62 6.95 3.09 -3.44
CA THR A 62 8.08 3.74 -2.78
C THR A 62 7.69 4.27 -1.39
N THR A 63 6.52 4.88 -1.27
CA THR A 63 6.01 5.36 0.03
C THR A 63 5.80 4.20 1.00
N SER A 64 5.07 3.16 0.59
CA SER A 64 4.82 1.95 1.38
C SER A 64 6.12 1.25 1.79
N CYS A 65 7.09 1.14 0.89
CA CYS A 65 8.39 0.53 1.15
C CYS A 65 9.24 1.36 2.12
N THR A 66 9.21 2.68 1.99
CA THR A 66 9.85 3.59 2.96
C THR A 66 9.24 3.41 4.35
N LEU A 67 7.90 3.32 4.46
CA LEU A 67 7.21 3.06 5.72
C LEU A 67 7.54 1.67 6.30
N LYS A 68 7.77 0.66 5.44
CA LYS A 68 8.29 -0.66 5.83
C LYS A 68 9.79 -0.62 6.20
N GLY A 69 10.45 0.52 6.10
CA GLY A 69 11.85 0.73 6.46
C GLY A 69 12.85 0.26 5.40
N ALA A 70 12.41 0.15 4.14
CA ALA A 70 13.28 -0.11 3.01
C ALA A 70 14.21 1.08 2.75
N ARG A 71 15.43 0.80 2.32
CA ARG A 71 16.48 1.78 2.05
C ARG A 71 17.16 1.49 0.73
#